data_AF-A0A1X9M9K9-F1
#
_entry.id   AF-A0A1X9M9K9-F1
#
_cell.length_a   1.000
_cell.length_b   1.000
_cell.length_c   1.000
_cell.angle_alpha   90.00
_cell.angle_beta   90.00
_cell.angle_gamma   90.00
#
_symmetry.space_group_name_H-M   'P 1'
#
loop_
_entity.id
_entity.type
_entity.pdbx_description
1 polymer ?
#
loop_
_entity_poly.entity_id
_entity_poly.type
_entity_poly.pdbx_seq_one_letter_code
_entity_poly.pdbx_strand_id
1 'polypeptide(L)'
;MEPKSSDGKQQIIRELVTHIQDDSSFNYLTKFTLTTYATQLKFNNFVVGISPSDDTVISKNIDVVKAQYLLSNLIDCLVINSLTVQSFALTKYYLDSLYLLISEYGDLHFTYQPPYLIRSNELCEQLGVSRETIMRMVNNGMETVENVGHSCYPKHNSFYWKDGIWASRIQSLHQQLKLRNQTKEDLIKEIEKEINHFTARYNGDFYTVFSDVLSGQKDKYELEEPDDLMIGKVYWKT
;
A
#
# COMPACT_ATOMS: atom_id res chain seq x y z
N MET A 1 -5.12 6.55 -39.69
CA MET A 1 -6.23 5.65 -39.31
C MET A 1 -6.09 5.38 -37.82
N GLU A 2 -6.85 6.09 -36.98
CA GLU A 2 -6.93 5.78 -35.55
C GLU A 2 -7.77 4.51 -35.35
N PRO A 3 -7.45 3.66 -34.35
CA PRO A 3 -8.09 2.37 -34.23
C PRO A 3 -9.46 2.52 -33.55
N LYS A 4 -10.52 2.04 -34.23
CA LYS A 4 -11.89 1.83 -33.72
C LYS A 4 -11.99 0.98 -32.43
N SER A 5 -10.87 0.45 -31.92
CA SER A 5 -10.80 -0.40 -30.72
C SER A 5 -10.88 0.37 -29.40
N SER A 6 -10.53 1.67 -29.38
CA SER A 6 -10.56 2.48 -28.15
C SER A 6 -11.99 2.79 -27.71
N ASP A 7 -12.89 2.99 -28.68
CA ASP A 7 -14.26 3.45 -28.46
C ASP A 7 -15.13 2.36 -27.80
N GLY A 8 -14.99 1.11 -28.26
CA GLY A 8 -15.72 -0.03 -27.69
C GLY A 8 -15.34 -0.34 -26.23
N LYS A 9 -14.06 -0.18 -25.86
CA LYS A 9 -13.62 -0.36 -24.46
C LYS A 9 -14.20 0.73 -23.55
N GLN A 10 -14.18 1.98 -24.02
CA GLN A 10 -14.77 3.09 -23.26
C GLN A 10 -16.28 2.94 -23.10
N GLN A 11 -16.98 2.45 -24.13
CA GLN A 11 -18.39 2.14 -24.05
C GLN A 11 -18.68 1.05 -23.00
N ILE A 12 -17.94 -0.06 -23.03
CA ILE A 12 -18.08 -1.14 -22.02
C ILE A 12 -17.82 -0.61 -20.61
N ILE A 13 -16.79 0.21 -20.42
CA ILE A 13 -16.49 0.81 -19.11
C ILE A 13 -17.64 1.70 -18.64
N ARG A 14 -18.23 2.51 -19.53
CA ARG A 14 -19.39 3.35 -19.19
C ARG A 14 -20.60 2.51 -18.81
N GLU A 15 -20.92 1.48 -19.58
CA GLU A 15 -22.03 0.56 -19.29
C GLU A 15 -21.83 -0.14 -17.94
N LEU A 16 -20.62 -0.65 -17.66
CA LEU A 16 -20.26 -1.23 -16.37
C LEU A 16 -20.43 -0.23 -15.23
N VAL A 17 -19.94 1.00 -15.39
CA VAL A 17 -20.08 2.06 -14.38
C VAL A 17 -21.55 2.38 -14.10
N THR A 18 -22.37 2.54 -15.13
CA THR A 18 -23.81 2.78 -14.98
C THR A 18 -24.47 1.66 -14.18
N HIS A 19 -24.18 0.40 -14.50
CA HIS A 19 -24.70 -0.73 -13.72
C HIS A 19 -24.26 -0.73 -12.25
N ILE A 20 -23.01 -0.33 -11.95
CA ILE A 20 -22.52 -0.26 -10.57
C ILE A 20 -23.23 0.85 -9.76
N GLN A 21 -23.54 1.98 -10.40
CA GLN A 21 -24.19 3.13 -9.77
C GLN A 21 -25.68 2.91 -9.55
N ASP A 22 -26.38 2.44 -10.57
CA ASP A 22 -27.85 2.41 -10.59
C ASP A 22 -28.44 1.15 -9.93
N ASP A 23 -27.67 0.06 -9.87
CA ASP A 23 -28.14 -1.20 -9.31
C ASP A 23 -27.87 -1.30 -7.80
N SER A 24 -28.93 -1.03 -7.02
CA SER A 24 -28.93 -1.21 -5.57
C SER A 24 -28.93 -2.68 -5.13
N SER A 25 -29.21 -3.63 -6.04
CA SER A 25 -29.23 -5.06 -5.72
C SER A 25 -27.82 -5.67 -5.61
N PHE A 26 -26.82 -5.02 -6.19
CA PHE A 26 -25.43 -5.48 -6.09
C PHE A 26 -24.84 -5.22 -4.70
N ASN A 27 -24.39 -6.30 -4.07
CA ASN A 27 -23.55 -6.19 -2.88
C ASN A 27 -22.17 -5.59 -3.20
N TYR A 28 -21.45 -5.15 -2.19
CA TYR A 28 -20.14 -4.50 -2.36
C TYR A 28 -19.08 -5.40 -3.00
N LEU A 29 -19.17 -6.72 -2.82
CA LEU A 29 -18.27 -7.68 -3.47
C LEU A 29 -18.46 -7.69 -4.99
N THR A 30 -19.72 -7.68 -5.44
CA THR A 30 -20.07 -7.61 -6.87
C THR A 30 -19.60 -6.29 -7.44
N LYS A 31 -19.88 -5.17 -6.76
CA LYS A 31 -19.42 -3.85 -7.20
C LYS A 31 -17.90 -3.76 -7.27
N PHE A 32 -17.19 -4.30 -6.29
CA PHE A 32 -15.72 -4.41 -6.29
C PHE A 32 -15.20 -5.23 -7.47
N THR A 33 -15.83 -6.36 -7.77
CA THR A 33 -15.44 -7.23 -8.89
C THR A 33 -15.59 -6.48 -10.22
N LEU A 34 -16.72 -5.78 -10.41
CA LEU A 34 -16.98 -5.01 -11.62
C LEU A 34 -16.03 -3.81 -11.76
N THR A 35 -15.76 -3.07 -10.68
CA THR A 35 -14.79 -1.96 -10.73
C THR A 35 -13.35 -2.44 -10.91
N THR A 36 -12.98 -3.61 -10.38
CA THR A 36 -11.69 -4.26 -10.63
C THR A 36 -11.52 -4.56 -12.11
N TYR A 37 -12.52 -5.21 -12.71
CA TYR A 37 -12.51 -5.52 -14.15
C TYR A 37 -12.46 -4.25 -15.01
N ALA A 38 -13.25 -3.23 -14.68
CA ALA A 38 -13.22 -1.94 -15.38
C ALA A 38 -11.85 -1.25 -15.27
N THR A 39 -11.21 -1.31 -14.10
CA THR A 39 -9.83 -0.82 -13.87
C THR A 39 -8.85 -1.53 -14.81
N GLN A 40 -8.89 -2.87 -14.87
CA GLN A 40 -8.02 -3.66 -15.76
C GLN A 40 -8.22 -3.29 -17.23
N LEU A 41 -9.47 -3.16 -17.69
CA LEU A 41 -9.78 -2.79 -19.06
C LEU A 41 -9.26 -1.40 -19.42
N LYS A 42 -9.47 -0.43 -18.51
CA LYS A 42 -9.08 0.96 -18.71
C LYS A 42 -7.57 1.13 -18.73
N PHE A 43 -6.88 0.52 -17.78
CA PHE A 43 -5.44 0.71 -17.55
C PHE A 43 -4.62 -0.48 -18.03
N ASN A 44 -5.08 -1.16 -19.08
CA ASN A 44 -4.43 -2.36 -19.63
C ASN A 44 -2.99 -2.13 -20.13
N ASN A 45 -2.60 -0.87 -20.38
CA ASN A 45 -1.23 -0.45 -20.69
C ASN A 45 -0.30 -0.42 -19.46
N PHE A 46 -0.87 -0.43 -18.24
CA PHE A 46 -0.13 -0.39 -16.98
C PHE A 46 -0.21 -1.72 -16.24
N VAL A 47 -1.38 -2.38 -16.27
CA VAL A 47 -1.67 -3.61 -15.53
C VAL A 47 -2.21 -4.69 -16.48
N VAL A 48 -1.75 -5.92 -16.30
CA VAL A 48 -2.23 -7.14 -16.97
C VAL A 48 -3.40 -7.73 -16.18
N GLY A 49 -3.22 -7.86 -14.87
CA GLY A 49 -4.10 -8.60 -13.97
C GLY A 49 -4.28 -7.88 -12.64
N ILE A 50 -5.50 -7.89 -12.10
CA ILE A 50 -5.78 -7.52 -10.72
C ILE A 50 -6.59 -8.66 -10.12
N SER A 51 -6.12 -9.24 -9.02
CA SER A 51 -6.78 -10.38 -8.38
C SER A 51 -6.57 -10.37 -6.87
N PRO A 52 -7.61 -10.70 -6.08
CA PRO A 52 -7.42 -11.02 -4.68
C PRO A 52 -6.51 -12.26 -4.54
N SER A 53 -5.87 -12.41 -3.38
CA SER A 53 -5.13 -13.61 -3.02
C SER A 53 -6.09 -14.79 -2.79
N ASP A 54 -5.57 -16.02 -2.91
CA ASP A 54 -6.38 -17.23 -2.78
C ASP A 54 -6.97 -17.43 -1.36
N ASP A 55 -6.36 -16.79 -0.37
CA ASP A 55 -6.74 -16.84 1.04
C ASP A 55 -7.65 -15.68 1.47
N THR A 56 -8.13 -14.85 0.54
CA THR A 56 -9.01 -13.72 0.86
C THR A 56 -10.26 -14.14 1.62
N VAL A 57 -10.51 -13.47 2.75
CA VAL A 57 -11.74 -13.61 3.54
C VAL A 57 -12.57 -12.34 3.42
N ILE A 58 -13.82 -12.45 2.97
CA ILE A 58 -14.72 -11.30 2.82
C ILE A 58 -15.34 -10.91 4.16
N SER A 59 -15.35 -9.61 4.44
CA SER A 59 -15.92 -9.04 5.65
C SER A 59 -17.44 -9.20 5.70
N LYS A 60 -17.95 -9.62 6.86
CA LYS A 60 -19.40 -9.68 7.11
C LYS A 60 -19.99 -8.33 7.51
N ASN A 61 -19.16 -7.42 8.02
CA ASN A 61 -19.56 -6.13 8.57
C ASN A 61 -18.89 -5.00 7.79
N ILE A 62 -19.45 -4.66 6.63
CA ILE A 62 -18.94 -3.59 5.78
C ILE A 62 -19.53 -2.25 6.23
N ASP A 63 -18.67 -1.26 6.49
CA ASP A 63 -19.10 0.12 6.66
C ASP A 63 -19.63 0.66 5.33
N VAL A 64 -20.95 0.66 5.20
CA VAL A 64 -21.70 1.06 3.99
C VAL A 64 -21.38 2.51 3.58
N VAL A 65 -21.24 3.42 4.55
CA VAL A 65 -20.99 4.84 4.25
C VAL A 65 -19.60 5.00 3.67
N LYS A 66 -18.60 4.37 4.29
CA LYS A 66 -17.21 4.41 3.79
C LYS A 66 -17.07 3.68 2.46
N ALA A 67 -17.75 2.54 2.30
CA ALA A 67 -17.73 1.78 1.04
C ALA A 67 -18.33 2.60 -0.11
N GLN A 68 -19.46 3.28 0.13
CA GLN A 68 -20.08 4.16 -0.86
C GLN A 68 -19.16 5.30 -1.26
N TYR A 69 -18.50 5.96 -0.29
CA TYR A 69 -17.51 7.00 -0.57
C TYR A 69 -16.37 6.50 -1.47
N LEU A 70 -15.79 5.34 -1.14
CA LEU A 70 -14.69 4.75 -1.92
C LEU A 70 -15.15 4.37 -3.33
N LEU A 71 -16.33 3.76 -3.47
CA LEU A 71 -16.92 3.42 -4.77
C LEU A 71 -17.12 4.66 -5.63
N SER A 72 -17.70 5.73 -5.08
CA SER A 72 -17.96 6.96 -5.84
C SER A 72 -16.66 7.54 -6.41
N ASN A 73 -15.61 7.65 -5.60
CA ASN A 73 -14.31 8.16 -6.08
C ASN A 73 -13.66 7.22 -7.10
N LEU A 74 -13.78 5.91 -6.92
CA LEU A 74 -13.28 4.92 -7.87
C LEU A 74 -13.99 5.04 -9.22
N ILE A 75 -15.31 5.21 -9.20
CA ILE A 75 -16.13 5.41 -10.39
C ILE A 75 -15.77 6.72 -11.09
N ASP A 76 -15.60 7.82 -10.35
CA ASP A 76 -15.16 9.09 -10.92
C ASP A 76 -13.82 8.92 -11.64
N CYS A 77 -12.87 8.20 -11.03
CA CYS A 77 -11.59 7.87 -11.65
C CYS A 77 -11.75 7.01 -12.92
N LEU A 78 -12.74 6.12 -12.98
CA LEU A 78 -13.03 5.27 -14.15
C LEU A 78 -13.72 6.03 -15.29
N VAL A 79 -14.58 7.00 -14.99
CA VAL A 79 -15.31 7.80 -16.00
C VAL A 79 -14.44 8.88 -16.64
N ILE A 80 -13.51 9.49 -15.88
CA ILE A 80 -12.60 10.52 -16.41
C ILE A 80 -11.80 9.95 -17.60
N ASN A 81 -11.86 10.58 -18.77
CA ASN A 81 -11.11 10.17 -19.96
C ASN A 81 -9.62 10.56 -19.87
N SER A 82 -8.91 10.03 -18.87
CA SER A 82 -7.47 10.22 -18.66
C SER A 82 -6.80 8.86 -18.47
N LEU A 83 -5.71 8.65 -19.22
CA LEU A 83 -4.89 7.45 -19.17
C LEU A 83 -3.46 7.82 -18.80
N THR A 84 -3.30 8.39 -17.61
CA THR A 84 -2.04 8.84 -17.03
C THR A 84 -1.63 7.97 -15.84
N VAL A 85 -0.33 7.97 -15.52
CA VAL A 85 0.20 7.32 -14.31
C VAL A 85 -0.54 7.80 -13.06
N GLN A 86 -0.82 9.10 -12.96
CA GLN A 86 -1.58 9.70 -11.87
C GLN A 86 -3.02 9.17 -11.80
N SER A 87 -3.74 9.14 -12.92
CA SER A 87 -5.12 8.61 -12.93
C SER A 87 -5.19 7.14 -12.50
N PHE A 88 -4.19 6.33 -12.89
CA PHE A 88 -4.09 4.96 -12.43
C PHE A 88 -3.74 4.87 -10.95
N ALA A 89 -2.83 5.70 -10.45
CA ALA A 89 -2.48 5.76 -9.04
C ALA A 89 -3.70 6.10 -8.16
N LEU A 90 -4.52 7.06 -8.57
CA LEU A 90 -5.77 7.38 -7.86
C LEU A 90 -6.73 6.19 -7.88
N THR A 91 -6.96 5.60 -9.05
CA THR A 91 -7.84 4.43 -9.21
C THR A 91 -7.38 3.27 -8.33
N LYS A 92 -6.08 2.94 -8.36
CA LYS A 92 -5.47 1.89 -7.55
C LYS A 92 -5.68 2.14 -6.06
N TYR A 93 -5.40 3.36 -5.58
CA TYR A 93 -5.58 3.70 -4.17
C TYR A 93 -7.02 3.45 -3.69
N TYR A 94 -8.01 3.89 -4.45
CA TYR A 94 -9.42 3.67 -4.09
C TYR A 94 -9.80 2.20 -4.18
N LEU A 95 -9.23 1.46 -5.14
CA LEU A 95 -9.46 0.02 -5.27
C LEU A 95 -8.85 -0.76 -4.10
N ASP A 96 -7.61 -0.48 -3.72
CA ASP A 96 -6.96 -1.09 -2.55
C ASP A 96 -7.69 -0.73 -1.25
N SER A 97 -8.12 0.53 -1.11
CA SER A 97 -8.87 0.99 0.06
C SER A 97 -10.23 0.30 0.16
N LEU A 98 -10.90 0.10 -0.97
CA LEU A 98 -12.16 -0.63 -1.03
C LEU A 98 -11.94 -2.10 -0.69
N TYR A 99 -10.89 -2.72 -1.25
CA TYR A 99 -10.51 -4.09 -0.93
C TYR A 99 -10.25 -4.27 0.57
N LEU A 100 -9.44 -3.40 1.18
CA LEU A 100 -9.16 -3.40 2.62
C LEU A 100 -10.47 -3.34 3.44
N LEU A 101 -11.44 -2.55 3.01
CA LEU A 101 -12.72 -2.40 3.71
C LEU A 101 -13.62 -3.63 3.59
N ILE A 102 -13.65 -4.28 2.43
CA ILE A 102 -14.56 -5.41 2.17
C ILE A 102 -13.97 -6.77 2.55
N SER A 103 -12.70 -6.83 2.97
CA SER A 103 -12.03 -8.07 3.35
C SER A 103 -11.51 -8.04 4.79
N GLU A 104 -11.60 -9.17 5.47
CA GLU A 104 -11.03 -9.42 6.80
C GLU A 104 -9.61 -9.96 6.73
N TYR A 105 -9.22 -10.55 5.60
CA TYR A 105 -7.89 -11.13 5.40
C TYR A 105 -7.57 -11.25 3.90
N GLY A 106 -6.28 -11.35 3.55
CA GLY A 106 -5.75 -11.53 2.20
C GLY A 106 -5.20 -10.25 1.59
N ASP A 107 -4.77 -10.28 0.33
CA ASP A 107 -4.12 -9.17 -0.38
C ASP A 107 -4.71 -8.96 -1.78
N LEU A 108 -4.59 -7.74 -2.32
CA LEU A 108 -4.96 -7.44 -3.70
C LEU A 108 -3.70 -7.36 -4.55
N HIS A 109 -3.51 -8.31 -5.45
CA HIS A 109 -2.33 -8.39 -6.29
C HIS A 109 -2.52 -7.69 -7.63
N PHE A 110 -1.54 -6.89 -8.02
CA PHE A 110 -1.46 -6.23 -9.31
C PHE A 110 -0.31 -6.84 -10.12
N THR A 111 -0.64 -7.45 -11.25
CA THR A 111 0.36 -7.92 -12.22
C THR A 111 0.59 -6.83 -13.25
N TYR A 112 1.74 -6.17 -13.20
CA TYR A 112 2.05 -5.03 -14.06
C TYR A 112 2.55 -5.43 -15.45
N GLN A 113 2.33 -4.53 -16.41
CA GLN A 113 3.00 -4.59 -17.70
C GLN A 113 4.49 -4.30 -17.51
N PRO A 114 5.43 -5.04 -18.12
CA PRO A 114 6.87 -4.78 -17.96
C PRO A 114 7.29 -3.33 -18.30
N PRO A 115 6.76 -2.67 -19.34
CA PRO A 115 7.06 -1.26 -19.63
C PRO A 115 6.56 -0.26 -18.57
N TYR A 116 5.70 -0.70 -17.65
CA TYR A 116 5.21 0.11 -16.54
C TYR A 116 6.12 0.06 -15.31
N LEU A 117 7.08 -0.87 -15.30
CA LEU A 117 8.07 -1.00 -14.23
C LEU A 117 9.35 -0.24 -14.59
N ILE A 118 9.91 0.45 -13.59
CA ILE A 118 11.15 1.23 -13.70
C ILE A 118 12.19 0.72 -12.72
N ARG A 119 13.44 1.09 -12.99
CA ARG A 119 14.58 0.77 -12.14
C ARG A 119 14.70 1.74 -10.97
N SER A 120 15.47 1.35 -9.96
CA SER A 120 15.71 2.20 -8.78
C SER A 120 16.36 3.55 -9.13
N ASN A 121 17.26 3.60 -10.11
CA ASN A 121 17.92 4.85 -10.51
C ASN A 121 16.93 5.83 -11.16
N GLU A 122 16.04 5.34 -12.03
CA GLU A 122 14.98 6.15 -12.64
C GLU A 122 14.02 6.68 -11.58
N LEU A 123 13.67 5.86 -10.58
CA LEU A 123 12.81 6.30 -9.48
C LEU A 123 13.51 7.33 -8.57
N CYS A 124 14.79 7.15 -8.27
CA CYS A 124 15.61 8.13 -7.55
C CYS A 124 15.62 9.49 -8.26
N GLU A 125 15.80 9.50 -9.59
CA GLU A 125 15.76 10.72 -10.40
C GLU A 125 14.38 11.40 -10.35
N GLN A 126 13.29 10.62 -10.47
CA GLN A 126 11.92 11.16 -10.42
C GLN A 126 11.55 11.77 -9.07
N LEU A 127 12.07 11.20 -7.97
CA LEU A 127 11.81 11.63 -6.60
C LEU A 127 12.84 12.63 -6.06
N GLY A 128 14.01 12.75 -6.69
CA GLY A 128 15.12 13.57 -6.19
C GLY A 128 15.72 13.04 -4.89
N VAL A 129 15.77 11.72 -4.70
CA VAL A 129 16.22 11.08 -3.46
C VAL A 129 17.29 10.02 -3.69
N SER A 130 18.05 9.69 -2.65
CA SER A 130 19.07 8.64 -2.70
C SER A 130 18.47 7.24 -2.76
N ARG A 131 19.28 6.25 -3.12
CA ARG A 131 18.85 4.84 -3.14
C ARG A 131 18.51 4.32 -1.74
N GLU A 132 19.25 4.76 -0.73
CA GLU A 132 18.99 4.45 0.68
C GLU A 132 17.62 4.98 1.11
N THR A 133 17.25 6.17 0.61
CA THR A 133 15.93 6.75 0.86
C THR A 133 14.83 5.90 0.21
N ILE A 134 15.03 5.41 -1.02
CA ILE A 134 14.09 4.45 -1.66
C ILE A 134 13.93 3.20 -0.81
N MET A 135 15.02 2.61 -0.30
CA MET A 135 14.94 1.41 0.56
C MET A 135 14.11 1.68 1.82
N ARG A 136 14.28 2.85 2.45
CA ARG A 136 13.45 3.26 3.58
C ARG A 136 11.97 3.43 3.19
N MET A 137 11.68 3.98 2.01
CA MET A 137 10.32 4.09 1.51
C MET A 137 9.68 2.72 1.25
N VAL A 138 10.43 1.75 0.72
CA VAL A 138 9.99 0.35 0.55
C VAL A 138 9.62 -0.28 1.88
N ASN A 139 10.46 -0.13 2.90
CA ASN A 139 10.14 -0.60 4.26
C ASN A 139 8.88 0.07 4.85
N ASN A 140 8.55 1.26 4.36
CA ASN A 140 7.36 2.01 4.76
C ASN A 140 6.17 1.82 3.80
N GLY A 141 6.20 0.81 2.92
CA GLY A 141 5.05 0.47 2.06
C GLY A 141 5.12 1.03 0.65
N MET A 142 6.28 1.47 0.15
CA MET A 142 6.46 1.69 -1.29
C MET A 142 6.40 0.35 -2.00
N GLU A 143 5.52 0.24 -2.98
CA GLU A 143 5.26 -1.00 -3.68
C GLU A 143 6.47 -1.43 -4.52
N THR A 144 6.78 -2.72 -4.48
CA THR A 144 7.79 -3.36 -5.34
C THR A 144 7.22 -4.65 -5.90
N VAL A 145 7.73 -5.05 -7.06
CA VAL A 145 7.36 -6.31 -7.72
C VAL A 145 8.52 -7.28 -7.57
N GLU A 146 8.25 -8.45 -7.01
CA GLU A 146 9.26 -9.50 -6.87
C GLU A 146 9.48 -10.24 -8.20
N ASN A 147 10.64 -10.90 -8.34
CA ASN A 147 10.92 -11.82 -9.45
C ASN A 147 10.91 -11.23 -10.88
N VAL A 148 10.97 -9.90 -11.03
CA VAL A 148 10.98 -9.19 -12.35
C VAL A 148 12.32 -8.52 -12.68
N GLY A 149 13.38 -8.85 -11.94
CA GLY A 149 14.72 -8.30 -12.14
C GLY A 149 14.87 -6.86 -11.62
N HIS A 150 15.69 -6.04 -12.30
CA HIS A 150 16.03 -4.70 -11.83
C HIS A 150 14.94 -3.65 -12.03
N SER A 151 14.00 -3.87 -12.95
CA SER A 151 12.83 -3.01 -13.17
C SER A 151 11.68 -3.53 -12.33
N CYS A 152 11.72 -3.24 -11.03
CA CYS A 152 10.77 -3.77 -10.04
C CYS A 152 9.87 -2.71 -9.39
N TYR A 153 10.01 -1.43 -9.74
CA TYR A 153 9.20 -0.37 -9.16
C TYR A 153 8.09 0.06 -10.11
N PRO A 154 6.81 -0.03 -9.72
CA PRO A 154 5.71 0.53 -10.51
C PRO A 154 5.85 2.06 -10.66
N LYS A 155 5.59 2.59 -11.87
CA LYS A 155 5.71 4.03 -12.16
C LYS A 155 4.87 4.94 -11.26
N HIS A 156 3.74 4.48 -10.72
CA HIS A 156 2.93 5.31 -9.81
C HIS A 156 3.58 5.58 -8.46
N ASN A 157 4.66 4.88 -8.09
CA ASN A 157 5.39 5.20 -6.87
C ASN A 157 5.89 6.65 -6.87
N SER A 158 6.30 7.19 -8.02
CA SER A 158 6.71 8.59 -8.09
C SER A 158 5.56 9.58 -7.87
N PHE A 159 4.32 9.18 -8.16
CA PHE A 159 3.15 9.98 -7.80
C PHE A 159 2.92 9.95 -6.28
N TYR A 160 2.92 8.77 -5.67
CA TYR A 160 2.62 8.65 -4.24
C TYR A 160 3.69 9.25 -3.34
N TRP A 161 4.97 9.04 -3.65
CA TRP A 161 6.08 9.36 -2.75
C TRP A 161 6.68 10.74 -2.97
N LYS A 162 6.23 11.47 -3.99
CA LYS A 162 6.63 12.86 -4.23
C LYS A 162 5.86 13.85 -3.36
N ASP A 163 4.68 13.45 -2.87
CA ASP A 163 3.81 14.28 -2.03
C ASP A 163 3.64 13.61 -0.65
N GLY A 164 3.86 14.37 0.42
CA GLY A 164 3.82 13.85 1.78
C GLY A 164 2.43 13.33 2.21
N ILE A 165 1.35 13.91 1.67
CA ILE A 165 -0.02 13.48 1.97
C ILE A 165 -0.27 12.12 1.32
N TRP A 166 0.12 11.94 0.06
CA TRP A 166 0.00 10.64 -0.61
C TRP A 166 0.89 9.58 0.02
N ALA A 167 2.13 9.91 0.36
CA ALA A 167 3.04 8.99 1.05
C ALA A 167 2.43 8.50 2.37
N SER A 168 1.86 9.42 3.17
CA SER A 168 1.18 9.08 4.43
C SER A 168 -0.04 8.17 4.22
N ARG A 169 -0.84 8.41 3.17
CA ARG A 169 -2.00 7.57 2.83
C ARG A 169 -1.58 6.14 2.46
N ILE A 170 -0.56 5.99 1.63
CA ILE A 170 -0.04 4.67 1.23
C ILE A 170 0.60 3.95 2.41
N GLN A 171 1.36 4.66 3.25
CA GLN A 171 1.88 4.10 4.50
C GLN A 171 0.75 3.59 5.39
N SER A 172 -0.29 4.39 5.61
CA SER A 172 -1.44 3.99 6.43
C SER A 172 -2.16 2.76 5.87
N LEU A 173 -2.36 2.70 4.55
CA LEU A 173 -2.97 1.57 3.86
C LEU A 173 -2.11 0.30 4.01
N HIS A 174 -0.80 0.42 3.78
CA HIS A 174 0.15 -0.68 3.93
C HIS A 174 0.17 -1.23 5.36
N GLN A 175 0.23 -0.35 6.37
CA GLN A 175 0.24 -0.79 7.78
C GLN A 175 -1.08 -1.45 8.19
N GLN A 176 -2.23 -0.96 7.70
CA GLN A 176 -3.51 -1.60 7.94
C GLN A 176 -3.58 -3.01 7.34
N LEU A 177 -3.11 -3.19 6.10
CA LEU A 177 -3.03 -4.50 5.45
C LEU A 177 -2.08 -5.43 6.20
N LYS A 178 -0.90 -4.95 6.57
CA LYS A 178 0.10 -5.71 7.33
C LYS A 178 -0.48 -6.20 8.65
N LEU A 179 -1.05 -5.31 9.47
CA LEU A 179 -1.62 -5.68 10.77
C LEU A 179 -2.75 -6.70 10.65
N ARG A 180 -3.56 -6.57 9.60
CA ARG A 180 -4.67 -7.48 9.33
C ARG A 180 -4.19 -8.88 8.96
N ASN A 181 -3.14 -8.97 8.14
CA ASN A 181 -2.62 -10.25 7.63
C ASN A 181 -1.51 -10.85 8.50
N GLN A 182 -1.06 -10.14 9.54
CA GLN A 182 0.07 -10.56 10.37
C GLN A 182 -0.26 -11.81 11.20
N THR A 183 0.55 -12.84 11.03
CA THR A 183 0.51 -14.03 11.91
C THR A 183 1.26 -13.75 13.22
N LYS A 184 1.04 -14.61 14.22
CA LYS A 184 1.79 -14.51 15.49
C LYS A 184 3.28 -14.73 15.26
N GLU A 185 3.62 -15.66 14.37
CA GLU A 185 4.99 -15.99 14.00
C GLU A 185 5.68 -14.79 13.33
N ASP A 186 4.97 -14.07 12.46
CA ASP A 186 5.50 -12.84 11.83
C ASP A 186 5.69 -11.73 12.85
N LEU A 187 4.77 -11.59 13.81
CA LEU A 187 4.91 -10.64 14.91
C LEU A 187 6.13 -10.95 15.79
N ILE A 188 6.35 -12.23 16.14
CA ILE A 188 7.52 -12.65 16.92
C ILE A 188 8.81 -12.31 16.15
N LYS A 189 8.90 -12.65 14.87
CA LYS A 189 10.07 -12.33 14.04
C LYS A 189 10.33 -10.83 13.94
N GLU A 190 9.26 -10.03 13.85
CA GLU A 190 9.38 -8.56 13.84
C GLU A 190 9.96 -8.03 15.15
N ILE A 191 9.44 -8.50 16.30
CA ILE A 191 9.96 -8.13 17.63
C ILE A 191 11.43 -8.55 17.78
N GLU A 192 11.77 -9.78 17.40
CA GLU A 192 13.16 -10.28 17.44
C GLU A 192 14.10 -9.43 16.57
N LYS A 193 13.64 -9.01 15.38
CA LYS A 193 14.43 -8.15 14.50
C LYS A 193 14.70 -6.78 15.13
N GLU A 194 13.70 -6.18 15.77
CA GLU A 194 13.86 -4.90 16.47
C GLU A 194 14.79 -5.03 17.70
N ILE A 195 14.67 -6.12 18.46
CA ILE A 195 15.59 -6.45 19.58
C ILE A 195 17.03 -6.57 19.07
N ASN A 196 17.25 -7.29 17.96
CA ASN A 196 18.57 -7.46 17.38
C ASN A 196 19.14 -6.15 16.84
N HIS A 197 18.30 -5.32 16.20
CA HIS A 197 18.70 -4.00 15.72
C HIS A 197 19.14 -3.09 16.87
N PHE A 198 18.35 -3.06 17.95
CA PHE A 198 18.71 -2.34 19.18
C PHE A 198 20.04 -2.83 19.74
N THR A 199 20.18 -4.15 19.92
CA THR A 199 21.37 -4.77 20.52
C THR A 199 22.63 -4.46 19.70
N ALA A 200 22.52 -4.46 18.37
CA ALA A 200 23.63 -4.08 17.48
C ALA A 200 23.98 -2.59 17.57
N ARG A 201 22.99 -1.71 17.74
CA ARG A 201 23.20 -0.26 17.85
C ARG A 201 23.87 0.15 19.16
N TYR A 202 23.44 -0.41 20.28
CA TYR A 202 23.95 -0.05 21.61
C TYR A 202 24.99 -1.03 22.17
N ASN A 203 25.29 -2.11 21.44
CA ASN A 203 26.24 -3.15 21.84
C ASN A 203 25.89 -3.78 23.22
N GLY A 204 24.60 -4.00 23.48
CA GLY A 204 24.08 -4.54 24.73
C GLY A 204 22.55 -4.64 24.74
N ASP A 205 22.00 -5.39 25.70
CA ASP A 205 20.56 -5.47 25.90
C ASP A 205 19.99 -4.18 26.52
N PHE A 206 18.67 -4.00 26.43
CA PHE A 206 18.00 -2.78 26.89
C PHE A 206 18.22 -2.48 28.38
N TYR A 207 18.15 -3.49 29.24
CA TYR A 207 18.26 -3.30 30.69
C TYR A 207 19.68 -2.95 31.10
N THR A 208 20.67 -3.49 30.40
CA THR A 208 22.08 -3.17 30.59
C THR A 208 22.41 -1.77 30.07
N VAL A 209 21.96 -1.42 28.87
CA VAL A 209 22.28 -0.13 28.23
C VAL A 209 21.68 1.06 28.98
N PHE A 210 20.47 0.91 29.54
CA PHE A 210 19.77 1.99 30.24
C PHE A 210 19.73 1.82 31.76
N SER A 211 20.61 1.00 32.35
CA SER A 211 20.64 0.71 33.80
C SER A 211 20.63 1.97 34.67
N ASP A 212 21.41 2.99 34.28
CA ASP A 212 21.61 4.19 35.08
C ASP A 212 20.35 5.07 35.09
N VAL A 213 19.59 5.06 33.99
CA VAL A 213 18.30 5.77 33.90
C VAL A 213 17.21 4.98 34.61
N LEU A 214 17.17 3.65 34.44
CA LEU A 214 16.19 2.79 35.09
C LEU A 214 16.35 2.74 36.62
N SER A 215 17.57 2.90 37.12
CA SER A 215 17.89 3.00 38.55
C SER A 215 17.74 4.41 39.13
N GLY A 216 17.48 5.42 38.29
CA GLY A 216 17.32 6.81 38.70
C GLY A 216 18.64 7.54 39.02
N GLN A 217 19.79 6.95 38.65
CA GLN A 217 21.09 7.60 38.77
C GLN A 217 21.32 8.69 37.71
N LYS A 218 20.63 8.58 36.57
CA LYS A 218 20.70 9.52 35.45
C LYS A 218 19.30 9.95 35.02
N ASP A 219 19.09 11.23 34.70
CA ASP A 219 17.81 11.68 34.14
C ASP A 219 17.70 11.21 32.67
N LYS A 220 16.51 10.77 32.27
CA LYS A 220 16.24 10.31 30.90
C LYS A 220 16.51 11.37 29.82
N TYR A 221 16.41 12.66 30.16
CA TYR A 221 16.69 13.77 29.24
C TYR A 221 18.19 14.07 29.10
N GLU A 222 19.04 13.40 29.88
CA GLU A 222 20.50 13.46 29.76
C GLU A 222 21.05 12.36 28.84
N LEU A 223 20.17 11.55 28.24
CA LEU A 223 20.52 10.64 27.15
C LEU A 223 20.78 11.44 25.86
N GLU A 224 21.70 10.96 25.02
CA GLU A 224 21.97 11.54 23.70
C GLU A 224 20.74 11.46 22.78
N GLU A 225 20.02 10.34 22.87
CA GLU A 225 18.74 10.12 22.20
C GLU A 225 17.71 9.61 23.24
N PRO A 226 17.00 10.51 23.95
CA PRO A 226 16.01 10.15 24.97
C PRO A 226 14.84 9.28 24.46
N ASP A 227 14.54 9.38 23.16
CA ASP A 227 13.45 8.64 22.52
C ASP A 227 13.73 7.13 22.46
N ASP A 228 14.99 6.72 22.41
CA ASP A 228 15.38 5.30 22.34
C ASP A 228 15.01 4.52 23.62
N LEU A 229 15.00 5.21 24.77
CA LEU A 229 14.52 4.64 26.03
C LEU A 229 13.04 4.27 25.94
N MET A 230 12.24 5.10 25.27
CA MET A 230 10.80 4.88 25.11
C MET A 230 10.52 3.73 24.14
N ILE A 231 11.27 3.67 23.04
CA ILE A 231 11.16 2.62 22.03
C ILE A 231 11.57 1.26 22.61
N GLY A 232 12.75 1.17 23.24
CA GLY A 232 13.25 -0.08 23.79
C GLY A 232 12.35 -0.65 24.90
N LYS A 233 11.72 0.22 25.70
CA LYS A 233 10.78 -0.20 26.75
C LYS A 233 9.53 -0.90 26.21
N VAL A 234 9.11 -0.62 24.96
CA VAL A 234 7.95 -1.29 24.34
C VAL A 234 8.26 -2.73 23.99
N TYR A 235 9.44 -2.98 23.39
CA TYR A 235 9.82 -4.30 22.89
C TYR A 235 10.28 -5.28 23.97
N TRP A 236 10.83 -4.77 25.08
CA TRP A 236 11.38 -5.61 26.16
C TRP A 236 10.40 -5.86 27.32
N LYS A 237 9.15 -5.37 27.22
CA LYS A 237 8.10 -5.58 28.22
C LYS A 237 7.14 -6.74 27.91
N THR A 238 7.20 -7.28 26.70
CA THR A 238 6.42 -8.44 26.21
C THR A 238 7.13 -9.74 26.53
#